data_AF-A5AEL1-F1
#
_entry.id   AF-A5AEL1-F1
#
_cell.length_a   1.000
_cell.length_b   1.000
_cell.length_c   1.000
_cell.angle_alpha   90.00
_cell.angle_beta   90.00
_cell.angle_gamma   90.00
#
_symmetry.space_group_name_H-M   'P 1'
#
loop_
_entity.id
_entity.type
_entity.pdbx_description
1 polymer ?
#
loop_
_entity_poly.entity_id
_entity_poly.type
_entity_poly.pdbx_seq_one_letter_code
_entity_poly.pdbx_strand_id
1 'polypeptide(L)' 'MEHFSVMLEIFEVAPTFIMVDIQKAAGDAGEYQKFYKNFCSNLEDIIWKPLNESSKSRITKTKSKKG' A
#
# COMPACT_ATOMS: atom_id res chain seq x y z
N MET A 1 -7.65 -9.94 -27.70
CA MET A 1 -7.25 -10.23 -26.31
C MET A 1 -7.49 -8.95 -25.52
N GLU A 2 -8.22 -9.03 -24.43
CA GLU A 2 -8.46 -7.84 -23.60
C GLU A 2 -7.19 -7.56 -22.78
N HIS A 3 -6.79 -6.29 -22.71
CA HIS A 3 -5.68 -5.86 -21.88
C HIS A 3 -6.21 -5.39 -20.53
N PHE A 4 -5.57 -5.81 -19.45
CA PHE A 4 -5.78 -5.21 -18.13
C PHE A 4 -5.16 -3.81 -18.11
N SER A 5 -5.90 -2.82 -17.61
CA SER A 5 -5.43 -1.43 -17.52
C SER A 5 -5.99 -0.76 -16.27
N VAL A 6 -5.15 0.06 -15.64
CA VAL A 6 -5.48 0.83 -14.44
C VAL A 6 -5.12 2.28 -14.65
N MET A 7 -5.90 3.16 -14.04
CA MET A 7 -5.62 4.59 -13.97
C MET A 7 -5.28 4.95 -12.53
N LEU A 8 -4.24 5.76 -12.35
CA LEU A 8 -3.83 6.28 -11.04
C LEU A 8 -3.91 7.79 -11.08
N GLU A 9 -4.65 8.37 -10.15
CA GLU A 9 -4.73 9.82 -9.97
C GLU A 9 -4.25 10.19 -8.57
N ILE A 10 -3.47 11.27 -8.49
CA ILE A 10 -2.82 11.71 -7.26
C ILE A 10 -3.41 13.06 -6.88
N PHE A 11 -3.93 13.14 -5.65
CA PHE A 11 -4.56 14.34 -5.12
C PHE A 11 -3.84 14.78 -3.85
N GLU A 12 -3.44 16.04 -3.79
CA GLU A 12 -3.01 16.67 -2.55
C GLU A 12 -4.24 17.09 -1.75
N VAL A 13 -4.48 16.41 -0.62
CA VAL A 13 -5.65 16.67 0.23
C VAL A 13 -5.27 17.41 1.52
N ALA A 14 -3.98 17.42 1.87
CA ALA A 14 -3.37 18.29 2.88
C ALA A 14 -1.86 18.46 2.59
N PRO A 15 -1.16 19.42 3.23
CA PRO A 15 0.25 19.71 2.95
C PRO A 15 1.24 18.53 3.10
N THR A 16 0.83 17.47 3.79
CA THR A 16 1.61 16.22 3.94
C THR A 16 0.74 14.97 3.75
N PHE A 17 -0.44 15.11 3.16
CA PHE A 17 -1.38 14.02 2.99
C PHE A 17 -1.82 13.95 1.54
N ILE A 18 -1.43 12.86 0.88
CA ILE A 18 -1.73 12.60 -0.52
C ILE A 18 -2.70 11.43 -0.58
N MET A 19 -3.78 11.62 -1.33
CA MET A 19 -4.71 10.56 -1.68
C MET A 19 -4.35 10.05 -3.08
N VAL A 20 -4.18 8.74 -3.20
CA VAL A 20 -3.98 8.09 -4.51
C VAL A 20 -5.25 7.33 -4.82
N ASP A 21 -5.97 7.74 -5.85
CA ASP A 21 -7.11 7.00 -6.36
C ASP A 21 -6.65 6.03 -7.44
N ILE A 22 -7.13 4.78 -7.36
CA ILE A 22 -6.76 3.70 -8.27
C ILE A 22 -8.06 3.17 -8.87
N GLN A 23 -8.18 3.27 -10.19
CA GLN A 23 -9.38 2.89 -10.91
C GLN A 23 -9.07 1.81 -11.95
N LYS A 24 -9.98 0.84 -12.10
CA LYS A 24 -9.92 -0.16 -13.17
C LYS A 24 -10.39 0.47 -14.49
N ALA A 25 -9.49 0.64 -15.45
CA ALA A 25 -9.80 1.18 -16.76
C ALA A 25 -10.25 0.10 -17.77
N ALA A 26 -9.63 -1.09 -17.72
CA ALA A 26 -9.98 -2.25 -18.56
C ALA A 26 -9.58 -3.58 -17.88
N GLY A 27 -10.16 -4.70 -18.34
CA GLY A 27 -9.95 -6.04 -17.77
C GLY A 27 -10.99 -6.44 -16.71
N ASP A 28 -10.81 -7.60 -16.09
CA ASP A 28 -11.79 -8.14 -15.14
C ASP A 28 -11.56 -7.72 -13.67
N ALA A 29 -12.57 -7.91 -12.83
CA ALA A 29 -12.52 -7.50 -11.43
C ALA A 29 -11.57 -8.35 -10.56
N GLY A 30 -11.37 -9.62 -10.90
CA GLY A 30 -10.43 -10.52 -10.24
C GLY A 30 -8.97 -10.15 -10.51
N GLU A 31 -8.64 -9.84 -11.76
CA GLU A 31 -7.34 -9.27 -12.14
C GLU A 31 -7.08 -7.95 -11.41
N TYR A 32 -8.05 -7.04 -11.39
CA TYR A 32 -7.95 -5.79 -10.64
C TYR A 32 -7.71 -6.03 -9.15
N GLN A 33 -8.48 -6.93 -8.52
CA GLN A 33 -8.34 -7.21 -7.10
C GLN A 33 -6.96 -7.81 -6.77
N LYS A 34 -6.43 -8.68 -7.62
CA LYS A 34 -5.09 -9.26 -7.48
C LYS A 34 -4.01 -8.19 -7.63
N PHE A 35 -4.14 -7.34 -8.65
CA PHE A 35 -3.26 -6.20 -8.87
C PHE A 35 -3.27 -5.25 -7.66
N TYR A 36 -4.45 -4.80 -7.23
CA TYR A 36 -4.59 -3.83 -6.13
C TYR A 36 -3.97 -4.36 -4.84
N LYS A 37 -4.25 -5.62 -4.48
CA LYS A 37 -3.64 -6.26 -3.31
C LYS A 37 -2.11 -6.29 -3.41
N ASN A 38 -1.58 -6.75 -4.54
CA ASN A 38 -0.13 -6.81 -4.75
C ASN A 38 0.50 -5.42 -4.73
N PHE A 39 -0.10 -4.45 -5.41
CA PHE A 39 0.37 -3.07 -5.46
C PHE A 39 0.41 -2.43 -4.07
N CYS A 40 -0.68 -2.51 -3.30
CA CYS A 40 -0.74 -1.96 -1.95
C CYS A 40 0.24 -2.65 -0.99
N SER A 41 0.41 -3.98 -1.08
CA SER A 41 1.39 -4.70 -0.25
C SER A 41 2.82 -4.24 -0.50
N ASN A 42 3.17 -3.84 -1.73
CA ASN A 42 4.51 -3.30 -2.03
C ASN A 42 4.69 -1.84 -1.59
N LEU A 43 3.63 -1.17 -1.13
CA LEU A 43 3.64 0.23 -0.67
C LEU A 43 3.28 0.35 0.82
N GLU A 44 3.36 -0.73 1.58
CA GLU A 44 2.88 -0.79 2.97
C GLU A 44 3.52 0.23 3.93
N ASP A 45 4.73 0.69 3.61
CA ASP A 45 5.51 1.64 4.40
C ASP A 45 5.07 3.09 4.21
N ILE A 46 4.43 3.39 3.08
CA ILE A 46 3.98 4.75 2.73
C ILE A 46 2.45 4.91 2.82
N ILE A 47 1.70 3.80 2.82
CA ILE A 47 0.24 3.84 3.03
C ILE A 47 -0.02 4.30 4.45
N TRP A 48 -0.76 5.40 4.58
CA TRP A 48 -1.18 5.90 5.87
C TRP A 48 -2.05 4.89 6.62
N LYS A 49 -1.73 4.65 7.88
CA LYS A 49 -2.46 3.75 8.79
C LYS A 49 -2.95 4.58 9.97
N PRO A 50 -4.21 4.43 10.40
CA PRO A 50 -4.70 5.09 11.60
C PRO A 50 -3.90 4.59 12.82
N LEU A 51 -3.74 5.46 13.83
CA LEU A 51 -2.89 5.23 15.00
C LEU A 51 -3.30 3.97 15.82
N ASN A 52 -4.52 3.47 15.62
CA ASN A 52 -5.06 2.31 16.33
C ASN A 52 -4.61 0.93 15.82
N GLU A 53 -3.90 0.85 14.69
CA GLU A 53 -3.42 -0.43 14.11
C GLU A 53 -1.97 -0.75 14.50
N SER A 54 -1.54 -0.35 15.71
CA SER A 54 -0.25 -0.76 16.26
C SER A 54 -0.35 -2.12 16.94
N SER A 55 -0.26 -3.23 16.18
CA SER A 55 0.06 -4.55 16.75
C SER A 55 0.51 -5.56 15.69
N LYS A 56 1.70 -5.38 15.09
CA LYS A 56 2.69 -6.47 14.92
C LYS A 56 4.10 -5.88 14.97
N SER A 57 4.81 -6.24 16.02
CA SER A 57 6.11 -5.75 16.41
C SER A 57 7.23 -6.33 15.55
N ARG A 58 8.08 -5.47 14.96
CA ARG A 58 9.42 -5.87 14.51
C ARG A 58 10.40 -5.61 15.67
N ILE A 59 10.42 -6.52 16.65
CA ILE A 59 11.44 -6.50 17.70
C ILE A 59 12.79 -6.86 17.06
N THR A 60 13.66 -5.87 16.86
CA THR A 60 15.07 -6.10 16.57
C THR A 60 15.78 -6.53 17.86
N LYS A 61 16.11 -7.82 18.00
CA LYS A 61 16.97 -8.30 19.09
C LYS A 61 18.43 -7.98 18.79
N THR A 62 18.94 -6.86 19.30
CA THR A 62 20.39 -6.63 19.46
C THR A 62 20.83 -7.27 20.77
N LYS A 63 21.53 -8.42 20.71
CA LYS A 63 22.16 -9.04 21.89
C LYS A 63 23.41 -8.24 22.28
N SER A 64 23.38 -7.60 23.45
CA SER A 64 24.54 -6.97 24.09
C SER A 64 25.62 -7.98 24.45
N LYS A 65 26.87 -7.53 24.25
CA LYS A 65 28.15 -8.16 24.61
C LYS A 65 28.25 -8.30 26.14
N LYS A 66 28.46 -9.52 26.64
CA LYS A 66 28.72 -9.81 28.06
C LYS A 66 30.24 -9.79 28.27
N GLY A 67 30.68 -9.02 29.27
CA GLY A 67 32.08 -8.95 29.70
C GLY A 67 32.53 -10.16 30.49
#